data_AF-A0A967CUR6-F1
#
_entry.id   AF-A0A967CUR6-F1
#
_cell.length_a   1.000
_cell.length_b   1.000
_cell.length_c   1.000
_cell.angle_alpha   90.00
_cell.angle_beta   90.00
_cell.angle_gamma   90.00
#
_symmetry.space_group_name_H-M   'P 1'
#
loop_
_entity.id
_entity.type
_entity.pdbx_description
1 polymer ?
#
loop_
_entity_poly.entity_id
_entity_poly.type
_entity_poly.pdbx_seq_one_letter_code
_entity_poly.pdbx_strand_id
1 'polypeptide(L)'
;MPDGLPSNPLPSDGLVIVAKRDCPTCVLIEPVMQSLDRDGPLTVISQDDPTFPAGIGRVIDDHELERSFRLNVETVPTLIRLKGGREVERTVGWDRAEWVRLAGAAAAGDGLPAWQPGCGSKSVEPGVHETLVARYGDTGLKARAIAVGEWDDPIEACFERGWSDGLPVVPPTDDRILRMLGGTDRKPDEIVGSIPPNLAPCTVEKVAINAVMAGC
;
A
#
# COMPACT_ATOMS: atom_id res chain seq x y z
N MET A 1 0.20 -8.56 -17.18
CA MET A 1 0.33 -7.12 -16.89
C MET A 1 -0.97 -6.46 -17.32
N PRO A 2 -1.85 -6.01 -16.43
CA PRO A 2 -2.79 -4.98 -16.82
C PRO A 2 -1.98 -3.67 -16.89
N ASP A 3 -1.67 -3.22 -18.11
CA ASP A 3 -1.11 -1.88 -18.43
C ASP A 3 -2.16 -0.77 -18.21
N GLY A 4 -2.91 -0.85 -17.12
CA GLY A 4 -3.83 0.21 -16.72
C GLY A 4 -3.06 1.28 -15.98
N LEU A 5 -2.51 2.27 -16.68
CA LEU A 5 -2.20 3.56 -16.04
C LEU A 5 -3.44 3.98 -15.23
N PRO A 6 -3.30 4.34 -13.95
CA PRO A 6 -4.46 4.68 -13.13
C PRO A 6 -5.24 5.79 -13.84
N SER A 7 -6.57 5.71 -13.84
CA SER A 7 -7.49 6.54 -14.63
C SER A 7 -7.36 8.06 -14.42
N ASN A 8 -6.53 8.49 -13.47
CA ASN A 8 -6.26 9.90 -13.17
C ASN A 8 -4.78 10.13 -12.80
N PRO A 9 -3.82 10.26 -13.74
CA PRO A 9 -2.39 10.32 -13.43
C PRO A 9 -2.03 11.48 -12.50
N LEU A 10 -1.03 11.29 -11.64
CA LEU A 10 -0.50 12.37 -10.80
C LEU A 10 0.03 13.53 -11.65
N PRO A 11 -0.03 14.77 -11.14
CA PRO A 11 0.53 15.91 -11.87
C PRO A 11 2.05 15.74 -12.07
N SER A 12 2.59 16.23 -13.18
CA SER A 12 4.04 16.27 -13.39
C SER A 12 4.72 17.20 -12.40
N ASP A 13 4.09 18.33 -12.09
CA ASP A 13 4.62 19.37 -11.22
C ASP A 13 3.51 19.86 -10.28
N GLY A 14 3.84 20.09 -9.01
CA GLY A 14 2.89 20.60 -8.03
C GLY A 14 3.03 19.97 -6.66
N LEU A 15 2.00 20.13 -5.84
CA LEU A 15 1.90 19.52 -4.53
C LEU A 15 0.93 18.33 -4.57
N VAL A 16 1.31 17.26 -3.88
CA VAL A 16 0.45 16.12 -3.61
C VAL A 16 0.34 15.97 -2.11
N ILE A 17 -0.89 15.86 -1.58
CA ILE A 17 -1.12 15.50 -0.18
C ILE A 17 -1.80 14.14 -0.16
N VAL A 18 -1.27 13.20 0.62
CA VAL A 18 -1.94 11.94 0.93
C VAL A 18 -2.57 12.07 2.30
N ALA A 19 -3.87 11.85 2.37
CA ALA A 19 -4.67 12.09 3.57
C ALA A 19 -5.79 11.05 3.72
N LYS A 20 -6.37 10.99 4.91
CA LYS A 20 -7.54 10.19 5.20
C LYS A 20 -8.44 10.92 6.18
N ARG A 21 -9.75 10.84 5.98
CA ARG A 21 -10.77 11.49 6.79
C ARG A 21 -10.79 10.97 8.23
N ASP A 22 -10.46 9.70 8.44
CA ASP A 22 -10.38 9.11 9.78
C ASP A 22 -9.19 9.62 10.62
N CYS A 23 -8.27 10.40 10.04
CA CYS A 23 -7.13 11.00 10.73
C CYS A 23 -7.46 12.39 11.28
N PRO A 24 -7.45 12.61 12.61
CA PRO A 24 -7.75 13.92 13.20
C PRO A 24 -6.81 15.04 12.70
N THR A 25 -5.54 14.72 12.45
CA THR A 25 -4.57 15.69 11.93
C THR A 25 -4.88 16.08 10.48
N CYS A 26 -5.35 15.14 9.65
CA CYS A 26 -5.79 15.46 8.29
C CYS A 26 -6.99 16.42 8.31
N VAL A 27 -7.97 16.16 9.18
CA VAL A 27 -9.15 17.04 9.37
C VAL A 27 -8.73 18.41 9.88
N LEU A 28 -7.81 18.47 10.86
CA LEU A 28 -7.31 19.73 11.42
C LEU A 28 -6.69 20.66 10.36
N ILE A 29 -5.99 20.08 9.38
CA ILE A 29 -5.27 20.86 8.36
C ILE A 29 -6.07 21.07 7.06
N GLU A 30 -7.36 20.70 7.01
CA GLU A 30 -8.22 20.99 5.84
C GLU A 30 -8.15 22.47 5.38
N PRO A 31 -8.16 23.48 6.27
CA PRO A 31 -8.01 24.88 5.85
C PRO A 31 -6.66 25.18 5.18
N VAL A 32 -5.60 24.44 5.54
CA VAL A 32 -4.28 24.55 4.91
C VAL A 32 -4.33 23.96 3.50
N MET A 33 -4.96 22.80 3.33
CA MET A 33 -5.16 22.20 2.00
C MET A 33 -5.93 23.16 1.08
N GLN A 34 -6.98 23.81 1.59
CA GLN A 34 -7.77 24.80 0.84
C GLN A 34 -6.99 26.08 0.52
N SER A 35 -6.07 26.49 1.40
CA SER A 35 -5.16 27.60 1.14
C SER A 35 -4.18 27.26 0.01
N LEU A 36 -3.60 26.07 0.05
CA LEU A 36 -2.67 25.58 -0.97
C LEU A 36 -3.33 25.41 -2.35
N ASP A 37 -4.54 24.86 -2.40
CA ASP A 37 -5.30 24.70 -3.66
C ASP A 37 -5.65 26.04 -4.32
N ARG A 38 -5.88 27.09 -3.52
CA ARG A 38 -6.11 28.45 -4.02
C ARG A 38 -4.83 29.11 -4.52
N ASP A 39 -3.68 28.80 -3.92
CA ASP A 39 -2.38 29.40 -4.27
C ASP A 39 -1.77 28.75 -5.53
N GLY A 40 -2.00 27.45 -5.74
CA GLY A 40 -1.49 26.76 -6.92
C GLY A 40 -1.94 25.31 -7.05
N PRO A 41 -1.35 24.56 -8.01
CA PRO A 41 -1.75 23.18 -8.28
C PRO A 41 -1.53 22.25 -7.08
N LEU A 42 -2.63 21.87 -6.44
CA LEU A 42 -2.69 20.83 -5.41
C LEU A 42 -3.44 19.61 -5.95
N THR A 43 -3.00 18.43 -5.55
CA THR A 43 -3.76 17.18 -5.70
C THR A 43 -3.83 16.51 -4.34
N VAL A 44 -5.03 16.18 -3.88
CA VAL A 44 -5.20 15.40 -2.64
C VAL A 44 -5.56 13.97 -3.00
N ILE A 45 -4.83 13.01 -2.47
CA ILE A 45 -5.13 11.58 -2.52
C ILE A 45 -5.83 11.23 -1.21
N SER A 46 -7.07 10.77 -1.28
CA SER A 46 -7.87 10.38 -0.12
C SER A 46 -8.01 8.86 -0.02
N GLN A 47 -7.62 8.30 1.12
CA GLN A 47 -7.56 6.84 1.32
C GLN A 47 -8.91 6.22 1.70
N ASP A 48 -9.91 7.02 2.10
CA ASP A 48 -11.09 6.50 2.81
C ASP A 48 -12.39 7.27 2.60
N ASP A 49 -12.35 8.47 2.03
CA ASP A 49 -13.52 9.25 1.65
C ASP A 49 -13.20 10.04 0.39
N PRO A 50 -13.84 9.76 -0.76
CA PRO A 50 -13.47 10.39 -2.03
C PRO A 50 -13.92 11.86 -2.11
N THR A 51 -14.70 12.31 -1.12
CA THR A 51 -15.17 13.70 -0.99
C THR A 51 -14.33 14.51 0.00
N PHE A 52 -13.40 13.87 0.70
CA PHE A 52 -12.48 14.51 1.63
C PHE A 52 -11.16 14.89 0.93
N PRO A 53 -10.59 16.05 1.23
CA PRO A 53 -11.12 17.17 2.02
C PRO A 53 -12.15 18.01 1.23
N ALA A 54 -13.04 18.71 1.95
CA ALA A 54 -14.04 19.54 1.30
C ALA A 54 -13.42 20.78 0.64
N GLY A 55 -13.94 21.18 -0.53
CA GLY A 55 -13.57 22.43 -1.20
C GLY A 55 -12.22 22.42 -1.91
N ILE A 56 -11.67 21.24 -2.21
CA ILE A 56 -10.46 21.08 -3.04
C ILE A 56 -10.84 20.76 -4.49
N GLY A 57 -10.20 21.43 -5.45
CA GLY A 57 -10.49 21.27 -6.86
C GLY A 57 -10.13 19.89 -7.43
N ARG A 58 -9.11 19.23 -6.88
CA ARG A 58 -8.66 17.90 -7.33
C ARG A 58 -8.42 16.93 -6.17
N VAL A 59 -9.44 16.12 -5.88
CA VAL A 59 -9.36 14.95 -5.00
C VAL A 59 -9.30 13.68 -5.85
N ILE A 60 -8.41 12.77 -5.46
CA ILE A 60 -8.25 11.46 -6.06
C ILE A 60 -8.68 10.42 -5.03
N ASP A 61 -9.65 9.61 -5.40
CA ASP A 61 -10.04 8.41 -4.68
C ASP A 61 -8.90 7.38 -4.72
N ASP A 62 -8.48 6.93 -3.54
CA ASP A 62 -7.49 5.88 -3.35
C ASP A 62 -7.95 4.84 -2.31
N HIS A 63 -9.24 4.45 -2.31
CA HIS A 63 -9.74 3.38 -1.41
C HIS A 63 -9.05 2.03 -1.66
N GLU A 64 -8.63 1.78 -2.90
CA GLU A 64 -7.85 0.59 -3.27
C GLU A 64 -6.35 0.72 -2.89
N LEU A 65 -5.94 1.88 -2.36
CA LEU A 65 -4.61 2.18 -1.79
C LEU A 65 -3.43 2.03 -2.74
N GLU A 66 -3.66 1.84 -4.04
CA GLU A 66 -2.60 1.66 -5.03
C GLU A 66 -1.64 2.85 -5.04
N ARG A 67 -2.13 4.09 -4.93
CA ARG A 67 -1.27 5.28 -5.01
C ARG A 67 -0.49 5.47 -3.74
N SER A 68 -1.16 5.34 -2.59
CA SER A 68 -0.51 5.37 -1.28
C SER A 68 0.61 4.33 -1.20
N PHE A 69 0.37 3.13 -1.73
CA PHE A 69 1.38 2.08 -1.85
C PHE A 69 2.52 2.45 -2.79
N ARG A 70 2.24 2.87 -4.03
CA ARG A 70 3.27 3.23 -5.02
C ARG A 70 4.12 4.44 -4.60
N LEU A 71 3.55 5.37 -3.83
CA LEU A 71 4.26 6.52 -3.25
C LEU A 71 5.02 6.16 -1.95
N ASN A 72 4.91 4.92 -1.48
CA ASN A 72 5.47 4.44 -0.23
C ASN A 72 5.10 5.36 0.95
N VAL A 73 3.80 5.56 1.16
CA VAL A 73 3.26 6.41 2.22
C VAL A 73 3.03 5.57 3.47
N GLU A 74 3.79 5.86 4.51
CA GLU A 74 3.68 5.18 5.81
C GLU A 74 2.80 5.96 6.81
N THR A 75 2.70 7.28 6.65
CA THR A 75 2.00 8.19 7.57
C THR A 75 1.14 9.16 6.79
N VAL A 76 0.02 9.59 7.36
CA VAL A 76 -0.85 10.64 6.82
C VAL A 76 -1.14 11.70 7.90
N PRO A 77 -1.22 12.99 7.57
CA PRO A 77 -1.02 13.55 6.24
C PRO A 77 0.45 13.46 5.81
N THR A 78 0.69 13.21 4.52
CA THR A 78 2.03 13.32 3.89
C THR A 78 1.94 14.33 2.77
N LEU A 79 2.79 15.35 2.80
CA LEU A 79 2.90 16.40 1.78
C LEU A 79 4.12 16.11 0.91
N ILE A 80 3.94 16.06 -0.40
CA ILE A 80 4.94 15.70 -1.41
C ILE A 80 5.02 16.82 -2.44
N ARG A 81 6.24 17.23 -2.78
CA ARG A 81 6.53 18.09 -3.93
C ARG A 81 6.92 17.23 -5.12
N LEU A 82 6.19 17.36 -6.23
CA LEU A 82 6.53 16.75 -7.51
C LEU A 82 7.16 17.80 -8.45
N LYS A 83 8.21 17.40 -9.18
CA LYS A 83 8.78 18.12 -10.32
C LYS A 83 9.13 17.15 -11.44
N GLY A 84 8.69 17.42 -12.66
CA GLY A 84 8.93 16.55 -13.82
C GLY A 84 8.49 15.10 -13.62
N GLY A 85 7.40 14.88 -12.87
CA GLY A 85 6.83 13.57 -12.54
C GLY A 85 7.57 12.80 -11.46
N ARG A 86 8.57 13.42 -10.81
CA ARG A 86 9.37 12.80 -9.75
C ARG A 86 9.17 13.53 -8.45
N GLU A 87 9.12 12.78 -7.37
CA GLU A 87 9.21 13.35 -6.04
C GLU A 87 10.59 13.97 -5.82
N VAL A 88 10.59 15.23 -5.37
CA VAL A 88 11.82 15.94 -5.00
C VAL A 88 11.92 16.14 -3.49
N GLU A 89 10.80 16.15 -2.78
CA GLU A 89 10.77 16.42 -1.35
C GLU A 89 9.44 15.96 -0.73
N ARG A 90 9.48 15.52 0.53
CA ARG A 90 8.28 15.21 1.33
C ARG A 90 8.42 15.63 2.79
N THR A 91 7.28 15.84 3.46
CA THR A 91 7.16 15.92 4.92
C THR A 91 5.95 15.12 5.40
N VAL A 92 5.97 14.65 6.64
CA VAL A 92 4.95 13.77 7.23
C VAL A 92 4.37 14.36 8.50
N GLY A 93 3.10 14.07 8.77
CA GLY A 93 2.35 14.72 9.82
C GLY A 93 2.13 16.21 9.53
N TRP A 94 1.75 16.95 10.56
CA TRP A 94 1.65 18.40 10.49
C TRP A 94 2.80 19.04 11.26
N ASP A 95 3.64 19.76 10.56
CA ASP A 95 4.63 20.67 11.15
C ASP A 95 4.59 21.96 10.32
N ARG A 96 4.16 23.06 10.93
CA ARG A 96 3.99 24.34 10.25
C ARG A 96 5.28 24.79 9.57
N ALA A 97 6.42 24.67 10.26
CA ALA A 97 7.68 25.18 9.72
C ALA A 97 8.10 24.38 8.49
N GLU A 98 7.99 23.05 8.55
CA GLU A 98 8.30 22.17 7.43
C GLU A 98 7.32 22.34 6.26
N TRP A 99 6.03 22.47 6.56
CA TRP A 99 5.00 22.71 5.53
C TRP A 99 5.22 24.06 4.84
N VAL A 100 5.54 25.13 5.57
CA VAL A 100 5.87 26.44 4.98
C VAL A 100 7.16 26.38 4.18
N ARG A 101 8.18 25.67 4.66
CA ARG A 101 9.45 25.48 3.97
C ARG A 101 9.27 24.75 2.64
N LEU A 102 8.46 23.68 2.64
CA LEU A 102 8.21 22.86 1.46
C LEU A 102 7.21 23.53 0.52
N ALA A 103 6.08 24.04 1.01
CA ALA A 103 4.93 24.50 0.23
C ALA A 103 4.78 26.02 0.08
N GLY A 104 5.50 26.83 0.86
CA GLY A 104 5.42 28.30 0.84
C GLY A 104 4.44 28.86 1.86
N ALA A 105 4.25 30.19 1.82
CA ALA A 105 3.46 30.93 2.82
C ALA A 105 1.98 30.52 2.88
N ALA A 106 1.42 30.00 1.78
CA ALA A 106 0.06 29.46 1.75
C ALA A 106 -0.14 28.28 2.73
N ALA A 107 0.94 27.63 3.17
CA ALA A 107 0.93 26.55 4.15
C ALA A 107 1.01 27.02 5.61
N ALA A 108 0.90 28.32 5.91
CA ALA A 108 1.13 28.86 7.26
C ALA A 108 0.17 28.32 8.33
N GLY A 109 -1.07 28.01 7.96
CA GLY A 109 -2.07 27.45 8.88
C GLY A 109 -2.29 28.34 10.11
N ASP A 110 -2.64 29.60 9.89
CA ASP A 110 -2.86 30.58 10.96
C ASP A 110 -3.89 30.07 11.97
N GLY A 111 -3.57 30.19 13.26
CA GLY A 111 -4.43 29.69 14.36
C GLY A 111 -4.33 28.19 14.65
N LEU A 112 -3.63 27.39 13.82
CA LEU A 112 -3.37 25.98 14.11
C LEU A 112 -2.23 25.80 15.14
N PRO A 113 -2.14 24.65 15.82
CA PRO A 113 -0.92 24.29 16.55
C PRO A 113 0.29 24.25 15.61
N ALA A 114 1.49 24.49 16.14
CA ALA A 114 2.70 24.46 15.31
C ALA A 114 3.04 23.04 14.80
N TRP A 115 2.63 22.01 15.54
CA TRP A 115 2.93 20.61 15.23
C TRP A 115 1.80 19.69 15.71
N GLN A 116 1.51 18.64 14.94
CA GLN A 116 0.70 17.48 15.31
C GLN A 116 1.23 16.21 14.64
N PRO A 117 1.25 15.07 15.32
CA PRO A 117 1.63 13.80 14.70
C PRO A 117 0.59 13.39 13.66
N GLY A 118 1.03 12.61 12.66
CA GLY A 118 0.11 11.94 11.74
C GLY A 118 -0.45 10.63 12.31
N CYS A 119 -1.27 9.96 11.51
CA CYS A 119 -1.70 8.58 11.73
C CYS A 119 -0.99 7.65 10.72
N GLY A 120 -0.93 6.35 11.03
CA GLY A 120 -0.49 5.35 10.05
C GLY A 120 -1.35 5.40 8.78
N SER A 121 -0.68 5.31 7.63
CA SER A 121 -1.33 5.17 6.33
C SER A 121 -2.11 3.86 6.26
N LYS A 122 -3.28 3.85 5.62
CA LYS A 122 -4.03 2.61 5.41
C LYS A 122 -3.22 1.57 4.62
N SER A 123 -2.31 2.01 3.74
CA SER A 123 -1.46 1.13 2.93
C SER A 123 -0.40 0.34 3.71
N VAL A 124 -0.19 0.66 4.99
CA VAL A 124 0.74 -0.06 5.87
C VAL A 124 0.04 -0.70 7.07
N GLU A 125 -1.30 -0.76 7.05
CA GLU A 125 -2.05 -1.47 8.09
C GLU A 125 -1.70 -2.97 8.08
N PRO A 126 -1.70 -3.64 9.25
CA PRO A 126 -1.39 -5.06 9.34
C PRO A 126 -2.24 -5.89 8.39
N GLY A 127 -1.59 -6.65 7.51
CA GLY A 127 -2.23 -7.50 6.52
C GLY A 127 -2.66 -6.80 5.21
N VAL A 128 -2.69 -5.47 5.19
CA VAL A 128 -2.98 -4.69 3.98
C VAL A 128 -1.73 -4.61 3.10
N HIS A 129 -0.56 -4.39 3.69
CA HIS A 129 0.68 -4.22 2.93
C HIS A 129 0.99 -5.41 2.02
N GLU A 130 0.93 -6.65 2.52
CA GLU A 130 1.21 -7.85 1.71
C GLU A 130 0.19 -8.02 0.58
N THR A 131 -1.06 -7.65 0.84
CA THR A 131 -2.13 -7.63 -0.18
C THR A 131 -1.80 -6.64 -1.29
N LEU A 132 -1.29 -5.45 -0.94
CA LEU A 132 -0.90 -4.44 -1.93
C LEU A 132 0.37 -4.83 -2.68
N VAL A 133 1.33 -5.49 -2.03
CA VAL A 133 2.50 -6.08 -2.72
C VAL A 133 2.05 -7.16 -3.71
N ALA A 134 1.18 -8.07 -3.29
CA ALA A 134 0.62 -9.12 -4.15
C ALA A 134 -0.14 -8.56 -5.35
N ARG A 135 -0.86 -7.45 -5.16
CA ARG A 135 -1.72 -6.88 -6.21
C ARG A 135 -0.99 -5.90 -7.14
N TYR A 136 -0.11 -5.05 -6.61
CA TYR A 136 0.48 -3.91 -7.32
C TYR A 136 2.01 -3.91 -7.35
N GLY A 137 2.65 -4.70 -6.50
CA GLY A 137 4.09 -4.74 -6.32
C GLY A 137 4.77 -5.89 -7.06
N ASP A 138 6.06 -6.08 -6.73
CA ASP A 138 6.80 -7.30 -7.05
C ASP A 138 6.82 -8.17 -5.79
N THR A 139 6.24 -9.36 -5.88
CA THR A 139 6.20 -10.31 -4.75
C THR A 139 7.56 -11.00 -4.53
N GLY A 140 8.43 -11.01 -5.54
CA GLY A 140 9.68 -11.76 -5.51
C GLY A 140 9.54 -13.29 -5.51
N LEU A 141 8.30 -13.81 -5.41
CA LEU A 141 8.00 -15.24 -5.38
C LEU A 141 8.41 -15.93 -6.70
N LYS A 142 8.95 -17.14 -6.60
CA LYS A 142 9.47 -17.92 -7.74
C LYS A 142 8.65 -19.16 -8.03
N ALA A 143 7.85 -19.62 -7.07
CA ALA A 143 6.94 -20.73 -7.26
C ALA A 143 5.93 -20.40 -8.36
N ARG A 144 5.52 -21.43 -9.08
CA ARG A 144 4.54 -21.29 -10.17
C ARG A 144 3.19 -20.88 -9.59
N ALA A 145 2.69 -19.72 -9.96
CA ALA A 145 1.34 -19.30 -9.67
C ALA A 145 0.31 -20.17 -10.41
N ILE A 146 -0.78 -20.49 -9.72
CA ILE A 146 -1.86 -21.33 -10.24
C ILE A 146 -3.10 -20.46 -10.34
N ALA A 147 -3.53 -20.18 -11.57
CA ALA A 147 -4.79 -19.49 -11.80
C ALA A 147 -5.96 -20.40 -11.39
N VAL A 148 -6.83 -19.85 -10.55
CA VAL A 148 -8.14 -20.41 -10.21
C VAL A 148 -9.17 -19.52 -10.90
N GLY A 149 -10.18 -20.11 -11.53
CA GLY A 149 -11.22 -19.33 -12.20
C GLY A 149 -11.94 -18.41 -11.21
N GLU A 150 -12.44 -17.27 -11.69
CA GLU A 150 -13.15 -16.29 -10.86
C GLU A 150 -14.33 -16.90 -10.06
N TRP A 151 -14.96 -17.92 -10.63
CA TRP A 151 -16.12 -18.62 -10.06
C TRP A 151 -15.78 -19.98 -9.45
N ASP A 152 -14.51 -20.38 -9.46
CA ASP A 152 -14.07 -21.65 -8.91
C ASP A 152 -13.73 -21.48 -7.42
N ASP A 153 -14.01 -22.51 -6.60
CA ASP A 153 -13.62 -22.51 -5.19
C ASP A 153 -12.12 -22.88 -5.07
N PRO A 154 -11.26 -21.99 -4.52
CA PRO A 154 -9.84 -22.29 -4.37
C PRO A 154 -9.53 -23.44 -3.41
N ILE A 155 -10.40 -23.73 -2.43
CA ILE A 155 -10.24 -24.87 -1.51
C ILE A 155 -10.49 -26.17 -2.28
N GLU A 156 -11.59 -26.25 -3.03
CA GLU A 156 -11.88 -27.39 -3.91
C GLU A 156 -10.79 -27.57 -4.98
N ALA A 157 -10.28 -26.47 -5.56
CA ALA A 157 -9.18 -26.53 -6.51
C ALA A 157 -7.91 -27.17 -5.91
N CYS A 158 -7.63 -26.94 -4.61
CA CYS A 158 -6.53 -27.62 -3.92
C CYS A 158 -6.83 -29.11 -3.70
N PHE A 159 -8.07 -29.45 -3.33
CA PHE A 159 -8.52 -30.83 -3.13
C PHE A 159 -8.46 -31.65 -4.42
N GLU A 160 -9.00 -31.15 -5.53
CA GLU A 160 -8.99 -31.79 -6.86
C GLU A 160 -7.58 -32.06 -7.38
N ARG A 161 -6.60 -31.25 -6.96
CA ARG A 161 -5.17 -31.39 -7.31
C ARG A 161 -4.42 -32.33 -6.36
N GLY A 162 -5.07 -32.87 -5.34
CA GLY A 162 -4.50 -33.79 -4.36
C GLY A 162 -3.49 -33.12 -3.42
N TRP A 163 -3.63 -31.82 -3.14
CA TRP A 163 -2.75 -31.12 -2.19
C TRP A 163 -3.21 -31.24 -0.74
N SER A 164 -4.44 -31.70 -0.54
CA SER A 164 -5.06 -31.97 0.75
C SER A 164 -4.97 -33.45 1.11
N ASP A 165 -5.00 -33.76 2.40
CA ASP A 165 -5.14 -35.11 2.96
C ASP A 165 -6.61 -35.59 3.08
N GLY A 166 -7.55 -34.82 2.55
CA GLY A 166 -8.99 -35.01 2.69
C GLY A 166 -9.67 -33.93 3.54
N LEU A 167 -8.90 -33.11 4.26
CA LEU A 167 -9.42 -31.96 5.03
C LEU A 167 -9.26 -30.63 4.26
N PRO A 168 -10.09 -29.62 4.52
CA PRO A 168 -9.92 -28.29 3.93
C PRO A 168 -8.55 -27.69 4.25
N VAL A 169 -7.91 -27.12 3.23
CA VAL A 169 -6.65 -26.35 3.36
C VAL A 169 -6.92 -24.85 3.29
N VAL A 170 -5.96 -24.03 3.70
CA VAL A 170 -5.99 -22.59 3.43
C VAL A 170 -5.24 -22.32 2.12
N PRO A 171 -5.92 -21.86 1.04
CA PRO A 171 -5.27 -21.61 -0.24
C PRO A 171 -4.07 -20.64 -0.07
N PRO A 172 -2.88 -20.98 -0.56
CA PRO A 172 -1.67 -20.20 -0.33
C PRO A 172 -1.61 -19.05 -1.34
N THR A 173 -2.40 -18.00 -1.10
CA THR A 173 -2.37 -16.77 -1.90
C THR A 173 -1.08 -16.00 -1.64
N ASP A 174 -0.63 -15.21 -2.62
CA ASP A 174 0.62 -14.46 -2.54
C ASP A 174 0.72 -13.61 -1.27
N ASP A 175 -0.37 -12.93 -0.87
CA ASP A 175 -0.41 -12.11 0.36
C ASP A 175 -0.20 -12.94 1.64
N ARG A 176 -0.77 -14.15 1.71
CA ARG A 176 -0.58 -15.07 2.84
C ARG A 176 0.83 -15.62 2.88
N ILE A 177 1.40 -15.97 1.72
CA ILE A 177 2.77 -16.44 1.61
C ILE A 177 3.75 -15.33 2.05
N LEU A 178 3.55 -14.10 1.56
CA LEU A 178 4.38 -12.96 1.94
C LEU A 178 4.31 -12.69 3.45
N ARG A 179 3.11 -12.77 4.04
CA ARG A 179 2.93 -12.64 5.50
C ARG A 179 3.66 -13.74 6.28
N MET A 180 3.56 -15.00 5.82
CA MET A 180 4.28 -16.13 6.41
C MET A 180 5.80 -15.93 6.33
N LEU A 181 6.31 -15.47 5.19
CA LEU A 181 7.73 -15.18 4.99
C LEU A 181 8.23 -14.05 5.90
N GLY A 182 7.38 -13.08 6.24
CA GLY A 182 7.72 -12.03 7.23
C GLY A 182 8.04 -12.56 8.63
N GLY A 183 7.74 -13.82 8.93
CA GLY A 183 8.10 -14.48 10.20
C GLY A 183 9.55 -14.98 10.28
N THR A 184 10.37 -14.78 9.25
CA THR A 184 11.78 -15.24 9.23
C THR A 184 12.70 -14.27 8.50
N ASP A 185 13.97 -14.22 8.92
CA ASP A 185 15.03 -13.46 8.22
C ASP A 185 15.68 -14.26 7.06
N ARG A 186 15.29 -15.53 6.87
CA ARG A 186 15.85 -16.38 5.81
C ARG A 186 15.32 -15.95 4.45
N LYS A 187 16.16 -16.04 3.43
CA LYS A 187 15.78 -15.63 2.07
C LYS A 187 14.79 -16.63 1.47
N PRO A 188 13.76 -16.18 0.71
CA PRO A 188 12.76 -17.08 0.12
C PRO A 188 13.35 -18.17 -0.79
N ASP A 189 14.46 -17.88 -1.47
CA ASP A 189 15.16 -18.78 -2.39
C ASP A 189 16.18 -19.71 -1.70
N GLU A 190 16.40 -19.54 -0.39
CA GLU A 190 17.32 -20.37 0.37
C GLU A 190 16.81 -21.82 0.43
N ILE A 191 17.66 -22.78 0.07
CA ILE A 191 17.32 -24.21 0.11
C ILE A 191 17.40 -24.70 1.56
N VAL A 192 16.27 -25.18 2.09
CA VAL A 192 16.16 -25.83 3.40
C VAL A 192 16.66 -27.27 3.35
N GLY A 193 16.43 -27.96 2.23
CA GLY A 193 16.88 -29.33 2.01
C GLY A 193 16.28 -29.96 0.76
N SER A 194 16.60 -31.23 0.53
CA SER A 194 15.97 -32.03 -0.54
C SER A 194 14.89 -32.92 0.08
N ILE A 195 13.66 -32.84 -0.44
CA ILE A 195 12.51 -33.49 0.20
C ILE A 195 12.10 -34.74 -0.59
N PRO A 196 12.05 -35.93 0.05
CA PRO A 196 11.52 -37.15 -0.56
C PRO A 196 10.05 -36.99 -1.04
N PRO A 197 9.58 -37.82 -1.98
CA PRO A 197 10.30 -38.93 -2.63
C PRO A 197 11.17 -38.51 -3.81
N ASN A 198 10.89 -37.36 -4.42
CA ASN A 198 11.58 -36.91 -5.64
C ASN A 198 12.91 -36.18 -5.35
N LEU A 199 13.25 -35.97 -4.08
CA LEU A 199 14.45 -35.25 -3.62
C LEU A 199 14.60 -33.88 -4.28
N ALA A 200 13.48 -33.22 -4.56
CA ALA A 200 13.47 -31.89 -5.13
C ALA A 200 13.95 -30.86 -4.08
N PRO A 201 14.69 -29.81 -4.49
CA PRO A 201 15.10 -28.75 -3.58
C PRO A 201 13.86 -28.03 -3.04
N CYS A 202 13.76 -27.99 -1.72
CA CYS A 202 12.75 -27.26 -0.97
C CYS A 202 13.34 -25.96 -0.46
N THR A 203 12.81 -24.85 -0.95
CA THR A 203 13.20 -23.50 -0.54
C THR A 203 12.36 -23.03 0.63
N VAL A 204 12.78 -21.96 1.31
CA VAL A 204 11.98 -21.30 2.36
C VAL A 204 10.62 -20.88 1.83
N GLU A 205 10.53 -20.38 0.59
CA GLU A 205 9.26 -20.08 -0.09
C GLU A 205 8.34 -21.30 -0.17
N LYS A 206 8.86 -22.47 -0.57
CA LYS A 206 8.06 -23.70 -0.65
C LYS A 206 7.61 -24.18 0.73
N VAL A 207 8.44 -24.00 1.75
CA VAL A 207 8.04 -24.28 3.14
C VAL A 207 6.90 -23.34 3.55
N ALA A 208 7.01 -22.04 3.28
CA ALA A 208 5.98 -21.06 3.59
C ALA A 208 4.64 -21.39 2.88
N ILE A 209 4.67 -21.73 1.60
CA ILE A 209 3.49 -22.16 0.84
C ILE A 209 2.79 -23.35 1.52
N ASN A 210 3.55 -24.38 1.91
CA ASN A 210 2.98 -25.56 2.58
C ASN A 210 2.49 -25.23 4.01
N ALA A 211 3.18 -24.36 4.73
CA ALA A 211 2.77 -23.91 6.06
C ALA A 211 1.45 -23.14 6.00
N VAL A 212 1.29 -22.23 5.03
CA VAL A 212 0.03 -21.53 4.79
C VAL A 212 -1.07 -22.53 4.47
N MET A 213 -0.83 -23.51 3.57
CA MET A 213 -1.82 -24.56 3.28
C MET A 213 -2.27 -25.32 4.53
N ALA A 214 -1.36 -25.57 5.46
CA ALA A 214 -1.64 -26.22 6.74
C ALA A 214 -2.34 -25.30 7.77
N GLY A 215 -2.55 -24.02 7.46
CA GLY A 215 -3.24 -23.05 8.32
C GLY A 215 -2.36 -22.35 9.35
N CYS A 216 -1.05 -22.29 9.13
CA CYS A 216 -0.12 -21.49 9.95
C CYS A 216 -0.11 -20.00 9.57
#